data_AF-A0AAD3HFB9-F1
#
_entry.id   AF-A0AAD3HFB9-F1
#
_cell.length_a   1.000
_cell.length_b   1.000
_cell.length_c   1.000
_cell.angle_alpha   90.00
_cell.angle_beta   90.00
_cell.angle_gamma   90.00
#
_symmetry.space_group_name_H-M   'P 1'
#
loop_
_entity.id
_entity.type
_entity.pdbx_description
1 polymer ?
#
loop_
_entity_poly.entity_id
_entity_poly.type
_entity_poly.pdbx_seq_one_letter_code
_entity_poly.pdbx_strand_id
1 'polypeptide(L)'
;MTAREARINTPIQTIVASFMTATSANVATPLPSYAKQGTTAFDDSLKQYFPGSLPNNTILLRVQSTLRKRQYLPYNTLIATSLPSEEIMTTPISLVSILRSKLCEAKDGGVYNLGGIAGIPFAGDAGMSDLLSHSPKDGKVVILFGPNVGINKNGKVGQVERIGTEEFGDDEANGVAVRAYYEIVGGSKNSLLQGTSGMNLEYDYVVEENAIEGMERQRW
;
A
#
# COMPACT_ATOMS: atom_id res chain seq x y z
N MET A 1 38.64 -24.91 10.26
CA MET A 1 37.23 -25.34 10.34
C MET A 1 36.38 -24.18 9.85
N THR A 2 35.72 -24.35 8.71
CA THR A 2 35.00 -23.28 8.00
C THR A 2 33.51 -23.33 8.36
N ALA A 3 32.78 -22.22 8.17
CA ALA A 3 31.36 -22.04 8.54
C ALA A 3 30.37 -23.07 7.94
N ARG A 4 30.85 -24.00 7.11
CA ARG A 4 30.08 -25.12 6.54
C ARG A 4 30.02 -26.35 7.44
N GLU A 5 30.86 -26.46 8.47
CA GLU A 5 30.91 -27.62 9.38
C GLU A 5 30.11 -27.42 10.69
N ALA A 6 29.54 -26.24 10.93
CA ALA A 6 28.76 -25.94 12.14
C ALA A 6 27.26 -26.36 12.08
N ARG A 7 26.81 -27.00 10.99
CA ARG A 7 25.39 -27.39 10.80
C ARG A 7 25.10 -28.89 10.99
N ILE A 8 26.06 -29.67 11.45
CA ILE A 8 25.89 -31.11 11.67
C ILE A 8 26.40 -31.42 13.07
N ASN A 9 25.59 -31.12 14.09
CA ASN A 9 25.55 -31.77 15.40
C ASN A 9 24.66 -30.96 16.35
N THR A 10 23.35 -31.17 16.25
CA THR A 10 22.43 -30.90 17.35
C THR A 10 21.62 -32.18 17.59
N PRO A 11 21.62 -32.75 18.80
CA PRO A 11 21.06 -34.08 19.04
C PRO A 11 19.53 -34.09 18.92
N ILE A 12 19.02 -35.15 18.29
CA ILE A 12 17.63 -35.47 17.91
C ILE A 12 16.68 -35.67 19.13
N GLN A 13 17.05 -35.24 20.34
CA GLN A 13 16.24 -35.47 21.54
C GLN A 13 15.25 -34.36 21.91
N THR A 14 15.19 -33.25 21.16
CA THR A 14 14.22 -32.17 21.43
C THR A 14 12.89 -32.30 20.66
N ILE A 15 12.72 -33.33 19.82
CA ILE A 15 11.55 -33.45 18.93
C ILE A 15 10.37 -34.24 19.55
N VAL A 16 10.50 -34.83 20.74
CA VAL A 16 9.45 -35.74 21.28
C VAL A 16 8.58 -35.12 22.38
N ALA A 17 8.83 -33.89 22.82
CA ALA A 17 8.10 -33.30 23.96
C ALA A 17 6.78 -32.56 23.62
N SER A 18 6.38 -32.43 22.35
CA SER A 18 5.17 -31.66 22.00
C SER A 18 3.99 -32.52 21.51
N PHE A 19 4.08 -33.84 21.64
CA PHE A 19 3.04 -34.77 21.18
C PHE A 19 2.08 -35.23 22.29
N MET A 20 1.69 -34.36 23.24
CA MET A 20 0.55 -34.64 24.13
C MET A 20 -0.16 -33.36 24.59
N THR A 21 -1.05 -32.86 23.74
CA THR A 21 -2.39 -32.32 24.12
C THR A 21 -3.11 -31.94 22.82
N ALA A 22 -3.62 -32.96 22.13
CA ALA A 22 -4.62 -32.76 21.09
C ALA A 22 -5.97 -32.49 21.79
N THR A 23 -6.17 -31.27 22.26
CA THR A 23 -7.51 -30.69 22.36
C THR A 23 -7.72 -29.90 21.08
N SER A 24 -8.76 -30.27 20.35
CA SER A 24 -9.21 -29.66 19.10
C SER A 24 -9.65 -28.21 19.33
N ALA A 25 -8.69 -27.30 19.42
CA ALA A 25 -8.93 -25.90 19.14
C ALA A 25 -8.88 -25.71 17.62
N ASN A 26 -9.98 -25.25 17.04
CA ASN A 26 -10.01 -24.72 15.68
C ASN A 26 -9.00 -23.57 15.58
N VAL A 27 -7.75 -23.88 15.24
CA VAL A 27 -6.77 -22.85 14.87
C VAL A 27 -7.23 -22.31 13.53
N ALA A 28 -7.97 -21.20 13.56
CA ALA A 28 -8.30 -20.45 12.38
C ALA A 28 -7.00 -20.12 11.66
N THR A 29 -6.84 -20.66 10.46
CA THR A 29 -5.74 -20.26 9.58
C THR A 29 -5.88 -18.76 9.35
N PRO A 30 -4.84 -17.94 9.61
CA PRO A 30 -4.92 -16.51 9.37
C PRO A 30 -5.15 -16.29 7.88
N LEU A 31 -6.35 -15.83 7.53
CA LEU A 31 -6.68 -15.43 6.18
C LEU A 31 -5.94 -14.12 5.87
N PRO A 32 -5.42 -13.92 4.64
CA PRO A 32 -4.82 -12.65 4.25
C PRO A 32 -5.85 -11.53 4.40
N SER A 33 -5.42 -10.34 4.84
CA SER A 33 -6.28 -9.16 4.95
C SER A 33 -6.94 -8.85 3.60
N TYR A 34 -8.20 -9.24 3.47
CA TYR A 34 -9.03 -8.94 2.31
C TYR A 34 -10.19 -8.08 2.77
N ALA A 35 -10.42 -6.96 2.08
CA ALA A 35 -11.68 -6.24 2.19
C ALA A 35 -12.82 -7.19 1.79
N LYS A 36 -13.85 -7.30 2.63
CA LYS A 36 -15.03 -8.15 2.38
C LYS A 36 -15.79 -7.62 1.15
N GLN A 37 -16.45 -8.51 0.40
CA GLN A 37 -17.28 -8.11 -0.75
C GLN A 37 -18.34 -7.06 -0.35
N GLY A 38 -18.52 -6.06 -1.22
CA GLY A 38 -19.27 -4.83 -0.95
C GLY A 38 -20.69 -5.08 -0.44
N THR A 39 -21.03 -4.42 0.64
CA THR A 39 -22.42 -4.32 1.13
C THR A 39 -23.16 -3.24 0.35
N THR A 40 -24.49 -3.19 0.45
CA THR A 40 -25.27 -2.07 -0.09
C THR A 40 -24.77 -0.72 0.45
N ALA A 41 -24.44 -0.65 1.74
CA ALA A 41 -23.93 0.57 2.36
C ALA A 41 -22.56 1.01 1.80
N PHE A 42 -21.67 0.06 1.49
CA PHE A 42 -20.42 0.32 0.79
C PHE A 42 -20.71 0.88 -0.62
N ASP A 43 -21.58 0.23 -1.39
CA ASP A 43 -21.88 0.63 -2.76
C ASP A 43 -22.52 2.02 -2.84
N ASP A 44 -23.43 2.32 -1.90
CA ASP A 44 -24.08 3.63 -1.82
C ASP A 44 -23.07 4.72 -1.48
N SER A 45 -22.18 4.47 -0.52
CA SER A 45 -21.13 5.42 -0.13
C SER A 45 -20.10 5.62 -1.25
N LEU A 46 -19.70 4.54 -1.93
CA LEU A 46 -18.81 4.62 -3.09
C LEU A 46 -19.40 5.48 -4.20
N LYS A 47 -20.69 5.30 -4.53
CA LYS A 47 -21.38 6.10 -5.54
C LYS A 47 -21.54 7.56 -5.11
N GLN A 48 -21.82 7.80 -3.83
CA GLN A 48 -22.02 9.13 -3.28
C GLN A 48 -20.73 9.96 -3.28
N TYR A 49 -19.64 9.40 -2.75
CA TYR A 49 -18.40 10.15 -2.51
C TYR A 49 -17.37 10.01 -3.65
N PHE A 50 -17.43 8.94 -4.44
CA PHE A 50 -16.50 8.67 -5.54
C PHE A 50 -17.23 8.34 -6.85
N PRO A 51 -18.10 9.24 -7.35
CA PRO A 51 -18.80 9.01 -8.60
C PRO A 51 -17.79 8.82 -9.75
N GLY A 52 -17.88 7.67 -10.43
CA GLY A 52 -16.94 7.30 -11.49
C GLY A 52 -15.79 6.39 -11.05
N SER A 53 -15.76 5.95 -9.79
CA SER A 53 -14.84 4.91 -9.33
C SER A 53 -14.90 3.67 -10.23
N LEU A 54 -13.75 3.10 -10.56
CA LEU A 54 -13.64 1.90 -11.40
C LEU A 54 -13.06 0.75 -10.60
N PRO A 55 -13.56 -0.48 -10.76
CA PRO A 55 -12.93 -1.64 -10.15
C PRO A 55 -11.56 -1.92 -10.80
N ASN A 56 -10.65 -2.53 -10.04
CA ASN A 56 -9.27 -2.79 -10.46
C ASN A 56 -9.19 -3.46 -11.84
N ASN A 57 -10.05 -4.45 -12.13
CA ASN A 57 -10.06 -5.14 -13.42
C ASN A 57 -10.42 -4.23 -14.59
N THR A 58 -11.34 -3.28 -14.39
CA THR A 58 -11.69 -2.30 -15.44
C THR A 58 -10.53 -1.34 -15.69
N ILE A 59 -9.85 -0.90 -14.63
CA ILE A 59 -8.65 -0.06 -14.76
C ILE A 59 -7.56 -0.83 -15.51
N LEU A 60 -7.27 -2.06 -15.10
CA LEU A 60 -6.29 -2.94 -15.75
C LEU A 60 -6.55 -3.07 -17.25
N LEU A 61 -7.78 -3.40 -17.66
CA LEU A 61 -8.11 -3.56 -19.09
C LEU A 61 -7.94 -2.27 -19.89
N ARG A 62 -8.36 -1.13 -19.32
CA ARG A 62 -8.19 0.20 -19.95
C ARG A 62 -6.72 0.57 -20.09
N VAL A 63 -5.94 0.41 -19.03
CA VAL A 63 -4.50 0.68 -19.01
C VAL A 63 -3.78 -0.24 -19.99
N GLN A 64 -4.00 -1.55 -19.91
CA GLN A 64 -3.33 -2.52 -20.77
C GLN A 64 -3.63 -2.27 -22.25
N SER A 65 -4.90 -2.06 -22.63
CA SER A 65 -5.26 -1.79 -24.03
C SER A 65 -4.62 -0.52 -24.57
N THR A 66 -4.49 0.50 -23.72
CA THR A 66 -3.91 1.80 -24.06
C THR A 66 -2.39 1.71 -24.19
N LEU A 67 -1.73 1.04 -23.25
CA LEU A 67 -0.28 0.91 -23.21
C LEU A 67 0.26 -0.04 -24.29
N ARG A 68 -0.45 -1.13 -24.61
CA ARG A 68 -0.07 -2.04 -25.71
C ARG A 68 0.01 -1.32 -27.06
N LYS A 69 -0.91 -0.37 -27.32
CA LYS A 69 -0.87 0.47 -28.55
C LYS A 69 0.39 1.34 -28.62
N ARG A 70 1.03 1.61 -27.48
CA ARG A 70 2.25 2.42 -27.34
C ARG A 70 3.51 1.57 -27.15
N GLN A 71 3.45 0.28 -27.48
CA GLN A 71 4.58 -0.66 -27.40
C GLN A 71 5.11 -0.88 -25.97
N TYR A 72 4.25 -0.73 -24.96
CA TYR A 72 4.51 -1.28 -23.63
C TYR A 72 4.21 -2.78 -23.67
N LEU A 73 5.25 -3.57 -23.49
CA LEU A 73 5.27 -5.02 -23.57
C LEU A 73 5.88 -5.59 -22.27
N PRO A 74 5.50 -6.82 -21.88
CA PRO A 74 5.96 -7.39 -20.61
C PRO A 74 7.48 -7.39 -20.38
N TYR A 75 8.26 -7.51 -21.46
CA TYR A 75 9.72 -7.60 -21.40
C TYR A 75 10.43 -6.22 -21.44
N ASN A 76 9.72 -5.13 -21.75
CA ASN A 76 10.32 -3.79 -21.88
C ASN A 76 9.70 -2.75 -20.93
N THR A 77 8.85 -3.19 -19.99
CA THR A 77 8.13 -2.30 -19.08
C THR A 77 8.55 -2.55 -17.64
N LEU A 78 9.01 -1.49 -16.98
CA LEU A 78 9.23 -1.45 -15.53
C LEU A 78 8.07 -0.72 -14.86
N ILE A 79 7.58 -1.23 -13.73
CA ILE A 79 6.54 -0.57 -12.93
C ILE A 79 7.18 0.07 -11.71
N ALA A 80 6.76 1.30 -11.44
CA ALA A 80 6.99 1.98 -10.18
C ALA A 80 5.66 2.38 -9.52
N THR A 81 5.70 2.60 -8.21
CA THR A 81 4.55 3.05 -7.43
C THR A 81 4.90 4.20 -6.51
N SER A 82 4.00 5.19 -6.42
CA SER A 82 3.97 6.17 -5.31
C SER A 82 2.63 6.05 -4.62
N LEU A 83 2.54 5.04 -3.75
CA LEU A 83 1.33 4.68 -3.02
C LEU A 83 1.63 4.66 -1.53
N PRO A 84 0.61 4.80 -0.68
CA PRO A 84 0.79 4.82 0.77
C PRO A 84 1.44 3.54 1.28
N SER A 85 2.34 3.67 2.26
CA SER A 85 3.00 2.57 2.98
C SER A 85 2.00 1.76 3.84
N GLU A 86 1.05 1.09 3.20
CA GLU A 86 0.06 0.21 3.83
C GLU A 86 0.05 -1.16 3.14
N GLU A 87 -0.19 -2.23 3.91
CA GLU A 87 -0.22 -3.61 3.43
C GLU A 87 -1.38 -3.87 2.45
N ILE A 88 -2.49 -3.14 2.59
CA ILE A 88 -3.66 -3.29 1.71
C ILE A 88 -3.35 -2.91 0.25
N MET A 89 -2.32 -2.10 0.02
CA MET A 89 -1.89 -1.67 -1.33
C MET A 89 -1.11 -2.75 -2.08
N THR A 90 -0.56 -3.75 -1.37
CA THR A 90 0.32 -4.79 -1.92
C THR A 90 -0.29 -6.20 -1.90
N THR A 91 -1.59 -6.32 -1.62
CA THR A 91 -2.31 -7.61 -1.65
C THR A 91 -2.31 -8.23 -3.07
N PRO A 92 -2.48 -9.56 -3.22
CA PRO A 92 -2.51 -10.21 -4.54
C PRO A 92 -3.58 -9.69 -5.50
N ILE A 93 -4.66 -9.11 -4.97
CA ILE A 93 -5.78 -8.55 -5.73
C ILE A 93 -5.71 -7.02 -5.88
N SER A 94 -4.69 -6.38 -5.33
CA SER A 94 -4.50 -4.94 -5.44
C SER A 94 -4.23 -4.53 -6.89
N LEU A 95 -4.52 -3.26 -7.20
CA LEU A 95 -4.28 -2.71 -8.54
C LEU A 95 -2.81 -2.86 -8.96
N VAL A 96 -1.87 -2.64 -8.04
CA VAL A 96 -0.42 -2.81 -8.27
C VAL A 96 -0.11 -4.24 -8.68
N SER A 97 -0.59 -5.21 -7.90
CA SER A 97 -0.31 -6.63 -8.12
C SER A 97 -0.85 -7.12 -9.46
N ILE A 98 -2.08 -6.73 -9.82
CA ILE A 98 -2.67 -7.14 -11.09
C ILE A 98 -2.00 -6.43 -12.28
N LEU A 99 -1.62 -5.16 -12.15
CA LEU A 99 -0.89 -4.44 -13.21
C LEU A 99 0.49 -5.08 -13.42
N ARG A 100 1.23 -5.35 -12.34
CA ARG A 100 2.51 -6.08 -12.38
C ARG A 100 2.38 -7.41 -13.09
N SER A 101 1.38 -8.20 -12.73
CA SER A 101 1.17 -9.53 -13.33
C SER A 101 0.87 -9.50 -14.83
N LYS A 102 0.40 -8.36 -15.37
CA LYS A 102 -0.03 -8.23 -16.78
C LYS A 102 0.88 -7.38 -17.64
N LEU A 103 1.57 -6.41 -17.05
CA LEU A 103 2.42 -5.45 -17.76
C LEU A 103 3.91 -5.78 -17.64
N CYS A 104 4.31 -6.69 -16.75
CA CYS A 104 5.70 -7.12 -16.59
C CYS A 104 5.83 -8.63 -16.73
N GLU A 105 7.01 -9.11 -17.13
CA GLU A 105 7.31 -10.53 -17.11
C GLU A 105 7.39 -11.04 -15.66
N ALA A 106 6.46 -11.94 -15.30
CA ALA A 106 6.13 -12.28 -13.92
C ALA A 106 7.22 -13.05 -13.14
N LYS A 107 8.30 -13.48 -13.81
CA LYS A 107 9.23 -14.45 -13.23
C LYS A 107 10.24 -13.81 -12.28
N ASP A 108 10.76 -12.61 -12.59
CA ASP A 108 11.84 -11.98 -11.79
C ASP A 108 11.67 -10.46 -11.58
N GLY A 109 10.57 -9.86 -12.06
CA GLY A 109 10.33 -8.41 -11.99
C GLY A 109 9.67 -7.93 -10.69
N GLY A 110 10.36 -7.03 -9.97
CA GLY A 110 9.84 -6.28 -8.83
C GLY A 110 9.03 -5.03 -9.21
N VAL A 111 8.56 -4.29 -8.19
CA VAL A 111 7.97 -2.94 -8.34
C VAL A 111 8.91 -1.96 -7.65
N TYR A 112 9.26 -0.88 -8.34
CA TYR A 112 10.08 0.18 -7.75
C TYR A 112 9.20 1.09 -6.88
N ASN A 113 9.55 1.27 -5.61
CA ASN A 113 8.76 2.10 -4.68
C ASN A 113 9.33 3.51 -4.61
N LEU A 114 8.59 4.49 -5.14
CA LEU A 114 8.87 5.92 -5.02
C LEU A 114 8.16 6.54 -3.81
N GLY A 115 7.06 5.94 -3.38
CA GLY A 115 6.18 6.46 -2.33
C GLY A 115 6.73 6.27 -0.91
N GLY A 116 6.05 6.88 0.04
CA GLY A 116 6.11 6.53 1.46
C GLY A 116 4.75 6.74 2.11
N ILE A 117 4.70 7.22 3.36
CA ILE A 117 3.41 7.42 4.03
C ILE A 117 2.52 8.42 3.26
N ALA A 118 1.21 8.20 3.31
CA ALA A 118 0.21 8.93 2.51
C ALA A 118 0.41 8.92 0.98
N GLY A 119 1.42 8.19 0.47
CA GLY A 119 1.67 8.00 -0.97
C GLY A 119 2.47 9.13 -1.62
N ILE A 120 3.05 10.02 -0.80
CA ILE A 120 3.96 11.07 -1.25
C ILE A 120 5.25 10.43 -1.79
N PRO A 121 5.80 10.90 -2.93
CA PRO A 121 6.98 10.32 -3.57
C PRO A 121 8.28 10.71 -2.84
N PHE A 122 8.45 10.25 -1.59
CA PHE A 122 9.60 10.59 -0.74
C PHE A 122 10.96 10.13 -1.28
N ALA A 123 10.99 9.20 -2.23
CA ALA A 123 12.23 8.85 -2.92
C ALA A 123 12.80 10.04 -3.75
N GLY A 124 11.95 11.00 -4.12
CA GLY A 124 12.33 12.26 -4.77
C GLY A 124 13.09 12.07 -6.09
N ASP A 125 13.87 13.10 -6.45
CA ASP A 125 14.67 13.11 -7.69
C ASP A 125 15.72 11.99 -7.72
N ALA A 126 16.28 11.64 -6.56
CA ALA A 126 17.23 10.54 -6.44
C ALA A 126 16.58 9.20 -6.81
N GLY A 127 15.40 8.90 -6.25
CA GLY A 127 14.64 7.70 -6.58
C GLY A 127 14.12 7.68 -8.01
N MET A 128 13.72 8.84 -8.55
CA MET A 128 13.34 8.95 -9.96
C MET A 128 14.53 8.66 -10.89
N SER A 129 15.70 9.23 -10.60
CA SER A 129 16.92 8.97 -11.37
C SER A 129 17.32 7.50 -11.32
N ASP A 130 17.24 6.88 -10.14
CA ASP A 130 17.55 5.47 -9.94
C ASP A 130 16.56 4.55 -10.68
N LEU A 131 15.25 4.85 -10.59
CA LEU A 131 14.20 4.19 -11.38
C LEU A 131 14.49 4.23 -12.89
N LEU A 132 14.85 5.39 -13.43
CA LEU A 132 15.14 5.54 -14.86
C LEU A 132 16.40 4.77 -15.27
N SER A 133 17.39 4.65 -14.37
CA SER A 133 18.59 3.85 -14.60
C SER A 133 18.31 2.33 -14.63
N HIS A 134 17.27 1.88 -13.91
CA HIS A 134 16.82 0.49 -13.88
C HIS A 134 15.86 0.12 -15.02
N SER A 135 15.34 1.10 -15.75
CA SER A 135 14.47 0.84 -16.89
C SER A 135 15.18 -0.05 -17.92
N PRO A 136 14.49 -1.02 -18.54
CA PRO A 136 15.06 -1.76 -19.65
C PRO A 136 15.60 -0.80 -20.71
N LYS A 137 16.70 -1.18 -21.38
CA LYS A 137 17.29 -0.38 -22.46
C LYS A 137 16.23 -0.11 -23.53
N ASP A 138 16.05 1.17 -23.89
CA ASP A 138 14.99 1.64 -24.80
C ASP A 138 13.56 1.22 -24.38
N GLY A 139 13.41 0.88 -23.10
CA GLY A 139 12.19 0.41 -22.48
C GLY A 139 11.25 1.54 -22.07
N LYS A 140 10.32 1.19 -21.19
CA LYS A 140 9.25 2.06 -20.72
C LYS A 140 9.07 1.90 -19.22
N VAL A 141 8.66 3.00 -18.59
CA VAL A 141 8.27 3.04 -17.18
C VAL A 141 6.76 3.32 -17.10
N VAL A 142 6.08 2.63 -16.20
CA VAL A 142 4.70 2.92 -15.77
C VAL A 142 4.74 3.25 -14.30
N ILE A 143 4.27 4.45 -13.93
CA ILE A 143 4.19 4.87 -12.54
C ILE A 143 2.71 4.90 -12.13
N LEU A 144 2.35 4.09 -11.14
CA LEU A 144 1.04 4.17 -10.48
C LEU A 144 1.18 4.98 -9.19
N PHE A 145 0.49 6.11 -9.10
CA PHE A 145 0.58 6.99 -7.94
C PHE A 145 -0.79 7.47 -7.48
N GLY A 146 -0.87 7.87 -6.21
CA GLY A 146 -2.04 8.51 -5.63
C GLY A 146 -2.30 8.06 -4.19
N PRO A 147 -3.13 8.82 -3.46
CA PRO A 147 -3.56 8.42 -2.13
C PRO A 147 -4.52 7.23 -2.21
N ASN A 148 -4.72 6.54 -1.09
CA ASN A 148 -5.83 5.62 -0.90
C ASN A 148 -6.79 6.12 0.19
N VAL A 149 -8.02 5.60 0.15
CA VAL A 149 -9.05 5.78 1.16
C VAL A 149 -9.85 4.49 1.27
N GLY A 150 -10.18 4.09 2.50
CA GLY A 150 -11.02 2.93 2.77
C GLY A 150 -12.50 3.29 2.83
N ILE A 151 -13.36 2.33 2.51
CA ILE A 151 -14.79 2.36 2.86
C ILE A 151 -15.09 1.03 3.52
N ASN A 152 -15.55 1.04 4.77
CA ASN A 152 -15.89 -0.20 5.47
C ASN A 152 -17.26 -0.74 5.03
N LYS A 153 -17.63 -1.92 5.52
CA LYS A 153 -18.91 -2.61 5.27
C LYS A 153 -20.15 -1.82 5.69
N ASN A 154 -19.99 -0.81 6.55
CA ASN A 154 -21.07 0.07 7.00
C ASN A 154 -21.17 1.35 6.15
N GLY A 155 -20.32 1.49 5.13
CA GLY A 155 -20.27 2.68 4.27
C GLY A 155 -19.46 3.84 4.84
N LYS A 156 -18.73 3.65 5.94
CA LYS A 156 -17.92 4.73 6.54
C LYS A 156 -16.63 4.91 5.76
N VAL A 157 -16.47 6.10 5.18
CA VAL A 157 -15.27 6.54 4.46
C VAL A 157 -14.13 6.79 5.45
N GLY A 158 -12.92 6.43 5.06
CA GLY A 158 -11.70 6.55 5.86
C GLY A 158 -11.39 5.31 6.71
N GLN A 159 -12.22 4.27 6.64
CA GLN A 159 -12.04 3.04 7.40
C GLN A 159 -12.07 1.79 6.52
N VAL A 160 -11.39 0.74 6.97
CA VAL A 160 -11.37 -0.57 6.30
C VAL A 160 -11.29 -1.70 7.31
N GLU A 161 -11.90 -2.84 6.98
CA GLU A 161 -11.70 -4.08 7.74
C GLU A 161 -10.27 -4.61 7.57
N ARG A 162 -9.52 -4.75 8.68
CA ARG A 162 -8.27 -5.50 8.72
C ARG A 162 -8.49 -6.81 9.47
N ILE A 163 -7.98 -7.92 8.92
CA ILE A 163 -8.18 -9.24 9.53
C ILE A 163 -7.24 -9.41 10.71
N GLY A 164 -7.77 -9.85 11.84
CA GLY A 164 -6.98 -10.17 13.04
C GLY A 164 -6.88 -9.05 14.07
N THR A 165 -7.58 -7.93 13.88
CA THR A 165 -7.74 -6.87 14.89
C THR A 165 -8.99 -7.13 15.76
N GLU A 166 -8.95 -6.72 17.04
CA GLU A 166 -10.01 -7.02 18.02
C GLU A 166 -11.37 -6.40 17.64
N GLU A 167 -11.35 -5.27 16.94
CA GLU A 167 -12.51 -4.71 16.23
C GLU A 167 -12.44 -5.09 14.75
N PHE A 168 -13.18 -6.12 14.35
CA PHE A 168 -13.44 -6.39 12.93
C PHE A 168 -14.25 -5.25 12.29
N GLY A 169 -13.62 -4.10 11.99
CA GLY A 169 -14.13 -3.20 10.96
C GLY A 169 -13.86 -1.70 10.97
N ASP A 170 -13.03 -1.14 11.84
CA ASP A 170 -12.95 0.32 11.98
C ASP A 170 -11.53 0.92 12.01
N ASP A 171 -10.53 0.21 11.47
CA ASP A 171 -9.18 0.74 11.34
C ASP A 171 -9.12 1.85 10.29
N GLU A 172 -8.36 2.91 10.59
CA GLU A 172 -8.09 3.98 9.62
C GLU A 172 -7.38 3.40 8.39
N ALA A 173 -7.92 3.70 7.22
CA ALA A 173 -7.22 3.52 5.95
C ALA A 173 -6.53 4.84 5.61
N ASN A 174 -5.23 4.79 5.38
CA ASN A 174 -4.38 5.98 5.26
C ASN A 174 -4.44 6.87 6.52
N GLY A 175 -4.24 6.27 7.69
CA GLY A 175 -4.35 6.96 8.99
C GLY A 175 -3.48 8.22 9.10
N VAL A 176 -2.35 8.28 8.40
CA VAL A 176 -1.50 9.48 8.33
C VAL A 176 -2.24 10.65 7.69
N ALA A 177 -2.90 10.44 6.54
CA ALA A 177 -3.66 11.50 5.88
C ALA A 177 -4.85 11.95 6.74
N VAL A 178 -5.53 11.01 7.41
CA VAL A 178 -6.64 11.30 8.33
C VAL A 178 -6.19 12.16 9.51
N ARG A 179 -5.06 11.81 10.14
CA ARG A 179 -4.50 12.56 11.28
C ARG A 179 -4.01 13.94 10.86
N ALA A 180 -3.29 14.03 9.74
CA ALA A 180 -2.85 15.31 9.20
C ALA A 180 -4.04 16.24 8.93
N TYR A 181 -5.14 15.74 8.36
CA TYR A 181 -6.37 16.51 8.18
C TYR A 181 -6.91 17.08 9.49
N TYR A 182 -7.03 16.24 10.54
CA TYR A 182 -7.54 16.71 11.83
C TYR A 182 -6.59 17.68 12.53
N GLU A 183 -5.28 17.54 12.38
CA GLU A 183 -4.30 18.50 12.92
C GLU A 183 -4.42 19.87 12.24
N ILE A 184 -4.50 19.88 10.90
CA ILE A 184 -4.65 21.10 10.10
C ILE A 184 -5.97 21.81 10.42
N VAL A 185 -7.10 21.07 10.39
CA VAL A 185 -8.44 21.64 10.61
C VAL A 185 -8.66 22.01 12.08
N GLY A 186 -8.11 21.25 13.01
CA GLY A 186 -8.24 21.50 14.45
C GLY A 186 -7.43 22.70 14.95
N GLY A 187 -6.68 23.39 14.07
CA GLY A 187 -5.81 24.51 14.43
C GLY A 187 -4.72 24.13 15.43
N SER A 188 -4.52 22.83 15.66
CA SER A 188 -3.53 22.30 16.58
C SER A 188 -2.19 22.36 15.89
N LYS A 189 -1.47 23.47 16.05
CA LYS A 189 0.00 23.46 15.99
C LYS A 189 0.62 22.77 17.21
N ASN A 190 -0.12 21.88 17.88
CA ASN A 190 0.41 21.03 18.91
C ASN A 190 1.12 19.87 18.22
N SER A 191 2.41 20.10 17.95
CA SER A 191 3.59 19.32 18.37
C SER A 191 3.40 17.89 18.92
N LEU A 192 2.36 17.12 18.57
CA LEU A 192 2.27 15.71 18.94
C LEU A 192 3.42 14.92 18.30
N LEU A 193 3.99 15.48 17.23
CA LEU A 193 5.20 15.02 16.58
C LEU A 193 6.07 16.21 16.14
N GLN A 194 6.37 17.20 17.01
CA GLN A 194 7.56 18.03 16.73
C GLN A 194 8.78 17.11 16.82
N GLY A 195 9.14 16.51 15.68
CA GLY A 195 10.35 15.74 15.51
C GLY A 195 11.55 16.67 15.65
N THR A 196 11.96 16.98 16.87
CA THR A 196 13.36 17.34 17.16
C THR A 196 14.31 16.18 16.82
N SER A 197 13.73 15.01 16.56
CA SER A 197 14.35 13.80 16.05
C SER A 197 13.94 13.61 14.59
N GLY A 198 14.90 13.41 13.67
CA GLY A 198 14.68 13.14 12.24
C GLY A 198 13.96 11.81 11.92
N MET A 199 13.16 11.30 12.85
CA MET A 199 12.47 10.00 12.79
C MET A 199 11.02 10.11 12.30
N ASN A 200 10.45 11.32 12.17
CA ASN A 200 9.07 11.56 11.75
C ASN A 200 8.94 12.44 10.50
N LEU A 201 10.04 12.63 9.77
CA LEU A 201 10.15 13.61 8.68
C LEU A 201 9.09 13.45 7.58
N GLU A 202 8.70 12.22 7.25
CA GLU A 202 7.65 12.00 6.25
C GLU A 202 6.29 12.53 6.72
N TYR A 203 5.96 12.39 8.02
CA TYR A 203 4.66 12.84 8.55
C TYR A 203 4.63 14.35 8.67
N ASP A 204 5.71 14.92 9.18
CA ASP A 204 5.88 16.36 9.29
C ASP A 204 5.71 17.02 7.91
N TYR A 205 6.30 16.42 6.86
CA TYR A 205 6.12 16.87 5.48
C TYR A 205 4.65 16.80 5.03
N VAL A 206 3.94 15.71 5.31
CA VAL A 206 2.51 15.58 4.96
C VAL A 206 1.68 16.68 5.62
N VAL A 207 1.93 16.99 6.89
CA VAL A 207 1.19 18.04 7.61
C VAL A 207 1.53 19.44 7.07
N GLU A 208 2.82 19.73 6.87
CA GLU A 208 3.29 21.04 6.39
C GLU A 208 2.79 21.35 4.98
N GLU A 209 2.96 20.43 4.03
CA GLU A 209 2.59 20.65 2.62
C GLU A 209 1.08 20.85 2.47
N ASN A 210 0.27 20.02 3.15
CA ASN A 210 -1.20 20.14 3.10
C ASN A 210 -1.71 21.41 3.80
N ALA A 211 -1.02 21.91 4.84
CA ALA A 211 -1.36 23.17 5.48
C ALA A 211 -1.13 24.36 4.52
N ILE A 212 -0.05 24.34 3.75
CA ILE A 212 0.28 25.38 2.76
C ILE A 212 -0.77 25.40 1.64
N GLU A 213 -1.09 24.25 1.04
CA GLU A 213 -2.10 24.19 -0.02
C GLU A 213 -3.52 24.55 0.46
N GLY A 214 -3.86 24.23 1.72
CA GLY A 214 -5.13 24.59 2.33
C GLY A 214 -5.30 26.11 2.48
N MET A 215 -4.22 26.81 2.83
CA MET A 215 -4.20 28.26 2.91
C MET A 215 -4.30 28.95 1.54
N GLU A 216 -3.68 28.38 0.50
CA GLU A 216 -3.77 28.93 -0.86
C GLU A 216 -5.15 28.75 -1.50
N ARG A 217 -5.84 27.64 -1.22
CA ARG A 217 -7.21 27.40 -1.70
C ARG A 217 -8.27 28.31 -1.04
N GLN A 218 -8.00 28.89 0.13
CA GLN A 218 -8.88 29.89 0.75
C GLN A 218 -8.66 31.32 0.25
N ARG A 219 -7.72 31.54 -0.68
CA ARG A 219 -7.46 32.86 -1.29
C ARG A 219 -8.16 33.08 -2.65
N TRP A 220 -8.91 32.10 -3.15
CA TRP A 220 -9.72 32.19 -4.37
C TRP A 220 -11.21 31.96 -4.05
#